data_AF-A0A1I1TMG0-F1
#
_entry.id   AF-A0A1I1TMG0-F1
#
_cell.length_a   1.000
_cell.length_b   1.000
_cell.length_c   1.000
_cell.angle_alpha   90.00
_cell.angle_beta   90.00
_cell.angle_gamma   90.00
#
_symmetry.space_group_name_H-M   'P 1'
#
loop_
_entity.id
_entity.type
_entity.pdbx_description
1 polymer ?
#
loop_
_entity_poly.entity_id
_entity_poly.type
_entity_poly.pdbx_seq_one_letter_code
_entity_poly.pdbx_strand_id
1 'polypeptide(L)'
;MNERLNQLGQAAQRLNEGSDQLNALISAIDKALGRLMIGMDYVHPRPLQESMSIGRDGKRVIELCFLGYLRVQGEYHLVIKTVKILESKIALASETPGNVIPLLQAPRVLRHAAVDLFPELIQVLSNQVGDLVAQMERRCSTAKGLLEQLEGLEAQITAAREARGPEPVDS
;
A
#
# COMPACT_ATOMS: atom_id res chain seq x y z
N MET A 1 49.69 1.99 7.94
CA MET A 1 48.88 1.35 6.86
C MET A 1 48.10 0.15 7.38
N ASN A 2 48.72 -0.79 8.11
CA ASN A 2 48.04 -1.92 8.76
C ASN A 2 46.91 -1.51 9.72
N GLU A 3 47.08 -0.42 10.48
CA GLU A 3 46.05 0.05 11.42
C GLU A 3 44.78 0.55 10.72
N ARG A 4 44.91 1.26 9.59
CA ARG A 4 43.76 1.72 8.78
C ARG A 4 43.02 0.54 8.14
N LEU A 5 43.73 -0.50 7.72
CA LEU A 5 43.12 -1.72 7.17
C LEU A 5 42.38 -2.50 8.27
N ASN A 6 42.96 -2.61 9.47
CA ASN A 6 42.31 -3.24 10.61
C ASN A 6 41.04 -2.48 11.04
N GLN A 7 41.09 -1.14 11.09
CA GLN A 7 39.92 -0.29 11.37
C GLN A 7 38.82 -0.46 10.33
N LEU A 8 39.17 -0.52 9.04
CA LEU A 8 38.22 -0.77 7.97
C LEU A 8 37.57 -2.16 8.09
N GLY A 9 38.35 -3.20 8.41
CA GLY A 9 37.84 -4.55 8.63
C GLY A 9 36.84 -4.63 9.78
N GLN A 10 37.17 -4.01 10.93
CA GLN A 10 36.26 -3.95 12.08
C GLN A 10 34.98 -3.16 11.77
N ALA A 11 35.11 -2.03 11.06
CA ALA A 11 33.95 -1.23 10.66
C ALA A 11 33.03 -1.99 9.69
N ALA A 12 33.60 -2.72 8.72
CA ALA A 12 32.84 -3.53 7.78
C ALA A 12 32.09 -4.68 8.48
N GLN A 13 32.74 -5.35 9.44
CA GLN A 13 32.11 -6.39 10.23
C GLN A 13 30.91 -5.85 11.04
N ARG A 14 31.13 -4.77 11.81
CA ARG A 14 30.06 -4.12 12.59
C ARG A 14 28.90 -3.66 11.72
N LEU A 15 29.22 -3.12 10.55
CA LEU A 15 28.23 -2.68 9.57
C LEU A 15 27.38 -3.88 9.13
N ASN A 16 27.99 -5.01 8.75
CA ASN A 16 27.28 -6.22 8.33
C ASN A 16 26.39 -6.80 9.43
N GLU A 17 26.92 -6.98 10.64
CA GLU A 17 26.15 -7.45 11.81
C GLU A 17 24.92 -6.56 12.07
N GLY A 18 25.12 -5.23 12.06
CA GLY A 18 24.04 -4.26 12.23
C GLY A 18 22.98 -4.35 11.12
N SER A 19 23.38 -4.63 9.87
CA SER A 19 22.42 -4.83 8.77
C SER A 19 21.67 -6.14 8.85
N ASP A 20 22.28 -7.21 9.33
CA ASP A 20 21.57 -8.48 9.53
C ASP A 20 20.52 -8.33 10.63
N GLN A 21 20.85 -7.64 11.72
CA GLN A 21 19.89 -7.27 12.75
C GLN A 21 18.75 -6.42 12.17
N LEU A 22 19.08 -5.42 11.35
CA LEU A 22 18.07 -4.57 10.71
C LEU A 22 17.14 -5.37 9.78
N ASN A 23 17.68 -6.32 9.02
CA ASN A 23 16.90 -7.19 8.15
C ASN A 23 15.94 -8.07 8.94
N ALA A 24 16.38 -8.61 10.08
CA ALA A 24 15.52 -9.38 10.98
C ALA A 24 14.37 -8.52 11.52
N LEU A 25 14.64 -7.26 11.90
CA LEU A 25 13.62 -6.32 12.36
C LEU A 25 12.64 -5.94 11.25
N ILE A 26 13.13 -5.62 10.05
CA ILE A 26 12.28 -5.35 8.88
C ILE A 26 11.37 -6.55 8.60
N SER A 27 11.93 -7.77 8.63
CA SER A 27 11.13 -8.99 8.45
C SER A 27 10.07 -9.17 9.53
N ALA A 28 10.36 -8.82 10.78
CA ALA A 28 9.41 -8.95 11.87
C ALA A 28 8.26 -7.93 11.73
N ILE A 29 8.59 -6.69 11.32
CA ILE A 29 7.61 -5.62 11.06
C ILE A 29 6.72 -6.01 9.88
N ASP A 30 7.30 -6.47 8.76
CA ASP A 30 6.55 -6.90 7.58
C ASP A 30 5.52 -7.99 7.94
N LYS A 31 5.95 -9.03 8.67
CA LYS A 31 5.06 -10.08 9.17
C LYS A 31 4.01 -9.58 10.16
N ALA A 32 4.35 -8.59 10.99
CA ALA A 32 3.40 -8.00 11.91
C ALA A 32 2.29 -7.25 11.15
N LEU A 33 2.66 -6.42 10.16
CA LEU A 33 1.71 -5.72 9.29
C LEU A 33 0.85 -6.71 8.49
N GLY A 34 1.45 -7.75 7.92
CA GLY A 34 0.72 -8.79 7.19
C GLY A 34 -0.36 -9.47 8.03
N ARG A 35 -0.07 -9.76 9.31
CA ARG A 35 -1.07 -10.33 10.25
C ARG A 35 -2.22 -9.40 10.57
N LEU A 36 -2.03 -8.08 10.47
CA LEU A 36 -3.11 -7.11 10.67
C LEU A 36 -4.11 -7.09 9.51
N MET A 37 -3.78 -7.71 8.37
CA MET A 37 -4.67 -7.86 7.22
C MET A 37 -5.36 -6.55 6.80
N ILE A 38 -4.62 -5.43 6.92
CA ILE A 38 -5.13 -4.07 6.69
C ILE A 38 -5.78 -3.96 5.30
N GLY A 39 -5.22 -4.66 4.31
CA GLY A 39 -5.85 -4.79 3.00
C GLY A 39 -5.84 -3.50 2.17
N MET A 40 -4.97 -2.55 2.49
CA MET A 40 -4.91 -1.23 1.86
C MET A 40 -3.54 -0.94 1.28
N ASP A 41 -3.54 -0.47 0.04
CA ASP A 41 -2.34 0.01 -0.63
C ASP A 41 -1.92 1.37 -0.06
N TYR A 42 -0.64 1.51 0.22
CA TYR A 42 -0.02 2.78 0.61
C TYR A 42 1.32 2.96 -0.09
N VAL A 43 1.57 4.17 -0.60
CA VAL A 43 2.89 4.59 -1.08
C VAL A 43 3.25 5.87 -0.36
N HIS A 44 4.39 5.86 0.31
CA HIS A 44 4.89 7.01 1.03
C HIS A 44 5.21 8.14 0.04
N PRO A 45 4.77 9.39 0.27
CA PRO A 45 4.95 10.49 -0.69
C PRO A 45 6.41 10.98 -0.77
N ARG A 46 7.19 10.77 0.29
CA ARG A 46 8.62 11.12 0.31
C ARG A 46 9.47 10.03 -0.36
N PRO A 47 10.29 10.35 -1.38
CA PRO A 47 11.22 9.39 -1.96
C PRO A 47 12.37 9.06 -0.99
N LEU A 48 12.77 7.80 -0.99
CA LEU A 48 13.94 7.29 -0.28
C LEU A 48 15.25 7.61 -1.00
N GLN A 49 15.19 7.59 -2.33
CA GLN A 49 16.33 7.85 -3.19
C GLN A 49 15.86 8.47 -4.50
N GLU A 50 16.69 9.37 -5.02
CA GLU A 50 16.60 9.93 -6.36
C GLU A 50 17.90 9.65 -7.09
N SER A 51 17.81 9.21 -8.35
CA SER A 51 18.97 9.09 -9.23
C SER A 51 18.66 9.66 -10.60
N MET A 52 19.63 10.35 -11.19
CA MET A 52 19.51 10.95 -12.52
C MET A 52 20.48 10.27 -13.47
N SER A 53 19.99 9.89 -14.64
CA SER A 53 20.78 9.33 -15.72
C SER A 53 20.41 9.96 -17.06
N ILE A 54 21.29 9.84 -18.04
CA ILE A 54 21.00 10.24 -19.41
C ILE A 54 20.66 8.97 -20.18
N GLY A 55 19.43 8.90 -20.70
CA GLY A 55 18.93 7.82 -21.54
C GLY A 55 19.67 7.74 -22.87
N ARG A 56 19.50 6.61 -23.58
CA ARG A 56 20.15 6.37 -24.88
C ARG A 56 19.73 7.38 -25.95
N ASP A 57 18.58 8.02 -25.77
CA ASP A 57 18.03 9.08 -26.62
C ASP A 57 18.49 10.49 -26.20
N GLY A 58 19.44 10.60 -25.27
CA GLY A 58 19.97 11.87 -24.76
C GLY A 58 19.03 12.58 -23.78
N LYS A 59 17.88 11.99 -23.43
CA LYS A 59 16.93 12.56 -22.47
C LYS A 59 17.34 12.27 -21.04
N ARG A 60 16.98 13.17 -20.13
CA ARG A 60 17.19 12.94 -18.69
C ARG A 60 16.12 11.98 -18.19
N VAL A 61 16.56 10.93 -17.51
CA VAL A 61 15.73 9.95 -16.82
C VAL A 61 16.00 10.10 -15.33
N ILE A 62 14.98 10.53 -14.60
CA ILE A 62 15.02 10.62 -13.14
C ILE A 62 14.30 9.37 -12.61
N GLU A 63 14.99 8.61 -11.77
CA GLU A 63 14.44 7.44 -11.10
C GLU A 63 14.27 7.75 -9.61
N LEU A 64 13.03 7.63 -9.13
CA LEU A 64 12.65 7.84 -7.75
C LEU A 64 12.25 6.50 -7.13
N CYS A 65 12.74 6.24 -5.93
CA CYS A 65 12.40 5.06 -5.13
C CYS A 65 11.56 5.47 -3.93
N PHE A 66 10.39 4.86 -3.76
CA PHE A 66 9.47 5.13 -2.67
C PHE A 66 9.27 3.90 -1.80
N LEU A 67 9.08 4.12 -0.50
CA LEU A 67 8.56 3.09 0.39
C LEU A 67 7.07 2.90 0.13
N GLY A 68 6.58 1.67 0.14
CA GLY A 68 5.16 1.39 0.11
C GLY A 68 4.79 0.17 0.95
N TYR A 69 3.48 0.01 1.17
CA TYR A 69 2.85 -1.20 1.65
C TYR A 69 1.84 -1.62 0.59
N LEU A 70 2.20 -2.58 -0.25
CA LEU A 70 1.44 -2.94 -1.46
C LEU A 70 1.28 -4.45 -1.57
N ARG A 71 0.25 -4.86 -2.31
CA ARG A 71 0.03 -6.27 -2.60
C ARG A 71 1.02 -6.80 -3.64
N VAL A 72 1.81 -7.80 -3.26
CA VAL A 72 2.74 -8.53 -4.13
C VAL A 72 2.45 -10.02 -4.00
N GLN A 73 2.21 -10.70 -5.12
CA GLN A 73 1.91 -12.15 -5.15
C GLN A 73 0.75 -12.58 -4.25
N GLY A 74 -0.23 -11.69 -4.04
CA GLY A 74 -1.45 -12.00 -3.28
C GLY A 74 -1.41 -11.58 -1.81
N GLU A 75 -0.24 -11.25 -1.26
CA GLU A 75 -0.05 -10.79 0.12
C GLU A 75 0.47 -9.34 0.16
N TYR A 76 0.21 -8.64 1.25
CA TYR A 76 0.70 -7.27 1.43
C TYR A 76 2.08 -7.29 2.07
N HIS A 77 3.00 -6.52 1.48
CA HIS A 77 4.37 -6.39 1.95
C HIS A 77 4.82 -4.94 1.97
N LEU A 78 5.77 -4.64 2.84
CA LEU A 78 6.66 -3.50 2.69
C LEU A 78 7.45 -3.67 1.38
N VAL A 79 7.41 -2.66 0.53
CA VAL A 79 7.98 -2.69 -0.81
C VAL A 79 8.75 -1.42 -1.13
N ILE A 80 9.63 -1.52 -2.11
CA ILE A 80 10.15 -0.37 -2.85
C ILE A 80 9.40 -0.28 -4.16
N LYS A 81 8.75 0.87 -4.39
CA LYS A 81 8.15 1.23 -5.67
C LYS A 81 9.05 2.22 -6.39
N THR A 82 9.45 1.87 -7.60
CA THR A 82 10.27 2.75 -8.44
C THR A 82 9.37 3.51 -9.41
N VAL A 83 9.70 4.76 -9.70
CA VAL A 83 9.03 5.59 -10.71
C VAL A 83 10.10 6.21 -11.59
N LYS A 84 9.91 6.15 -12.91
CA LYS A 84 10.79 6.78 -13.89
C LYS A 84 10.11 7.98 -14.52
N ILE A 85 10.74 9.13 -14.39
CA ILE A 85 10.31 10.39 -14.99
C ILE A 85 11.25 10.68 -16.15
N LEU A 86 10.71 10.74 -17.37
CA LEU A 86 11.46 11.17 -18.54
C LEU A 86 11.22 12.66 -18.75
N GLU A 87 12.27 13.47 -18.56
CA GLU A 87 12.24 14.88 -18.95
C GLU A 87 12.46 14.99 -20.46
N SER A 88 11.41 15.35 -21.20
CA SER A 88 11.50 15.78 -22.59
C SER A 88 11.41 17.31 -22.65
N LYS A 89 12.31 17.96 -23.41
CA LYS A 89 12.26 19.42 -23.62
C LYS A 89 11.04 19.91 -24.42
N ILE A 90 10.26 18.99 -25.01
CA ILE A 90 9.23 19.31 -26.03
C ILE A 90 7.87 18.64 -25.71
N ALA A 91 7.80 17.69 -24.79
CA ALA A 91 6.57 16.98 -24.43
C ALA A 91 6.41 16.90 -22.91
N LEU A 92 5.16 16.91 -22.41
CA LEU A 92 4.84 16.67 -21.00
C LEU A 92 5.68 15.50 -20.48
N ALA A 93 6.33 15.69 -19.32
CA ALA A 93 7.11 14.64 -18.67
C ALA A 93 6.24 13.37 -18.58
N SER A 94 6.71 12.29 -19.20
CA SER A 94 5.99 11.03 -19.17
C SER A 94 6.46 10.23 -17.96
N GLU A 95 5.55 9.98 -17.01
CA GLU A 95 5.79 9.06 -15.91
C GLU A 95 5.59 7.63 -16.40
N THR A 96 6.62 6.79 -16.24
CA THR A 96 6.49 5.35 -16.49
C THR A 96 6.51 4.63 -15.14
N PRO A 97 5.50 3.80 -14.84
CA PRO A 97 5.52 2.95 -13.65
C PRO A 97 6.80 2.10 -13.65
N GLY A 98 7.59 2.21 -12.59
CA GLY A 98 8.74 1.34 -12.39
C GLY A 98 8.36 0.05 -11.68
N ASN A 99 9.37 -0.73 -11.32
CA ASN A 99 9.18 -2.01 -10.64
C ASN A 99 8.76 -1.81 -9.17
N VAL A 100 7.98 -2.77 -8.68
CA VAL A 100 7.67 -2.96 -7.27
C VAL A 100 8.40 -4.22 -6.80
N ILE A 101 9.21 -4.09 -5.75
CA ILE A 101 9.97 -5.21 -5.17
C ILE A 101 9.76 -5.26 -3.65
N PRO A 102 9.69 -6.45 -3.02
CA PRO A 102 9.68 -6.56 -1.57
C PRO A 102 10.90 -5.87 -0.95
N LEU A 103 10.69 -5.15 0.16
CA LEU A 103 11.72 -4.33 0.80
C LEU A 103 12.95 -5.16 1.20
N LEU A 104 12.75 -6.39 1.69
CA LEU A 104 13.85 -7.28 2.05
C LEU A 104 14.75 -7.69 0.86
N GLN A 105 14.22 -7.63 -0.37
CA GLN A 105 14.97 -7.90 -1.59
C GLN A 105 15.64 -6.64 -2.17
N ALA A 106 15.32 -5.47 -1.63
CA ALA A 106 15.88 -4.21 -2.09
C ALA A 106 17.36 -4.03 -1.69
N PRO A 107 18.12 -3.20 -2.43
CA PRO A 107 19.47 -2.80 -2.06
C PRO A 107 19.56 -2.32 -0.60
N ARG A 108 20.69 -2.65 0.05
CA ARG A 108 20.96 -2.32 1.46
C ARG A 108 20.66 -0.86 1.81
N VAL A 109 21.08 0.08 0.96
CA VAL A 109 20.88 1.52 1.16
C VAL A 109 19.39 1.87 1.27
N LEU A 110 18.55 1.30 0.41
CA LEU A 110 17.11 1.53 0.44
C LEU A 110 16.43 0.90 1.66
N ARG A 111 16.86 -0.30 2.06
CA ARG A 111 16.38 -0.95 3.29
C ARG A 111 16.65 -0.10 4.53
N HIS A 112 17.83 0.52 4.59
CA HIS A 112 18.20 1.38 5.71
C HIS A 112 17.37 2.67 5.71
N ALA A 113 17.29 3.36 4.57
CA ALA A 113 16.52 4.60 4.45
C ALA A 113 15.02 4.38 4.72
N ALA A 114 14.47 3.22 4.40
CA ALA A 114 13.07 2.89 4.63
C ALA A 114 12.68 2.91 6.11
N VAL A 115 13.60 2.50 7.00
CA VAL A 115 13.34 2.37 8.44
C VAL A 115 13.00 3.73 9.06
N ASP A 116 13.61 4.80 8.56
CA ASP A 116 13.34 6.17 9.02
C ASP A 116 11.89 6.61 8.74
N LEU A 117 11.22 5.98 7.77
CA LEU A 117 9.84 6.29 7.38
C LEU A 117 8.81 5.32 7.96
N PHE A 118 9.22 4.26 8.66
CA PHE A 118 8.29 3.30 9.24
C PHE A 118 7.30 3.90 10.25
N PRO A 119 7.71 4.80 11.16
CA PRO A 119 6.77 5.40 12.10
C PRO A 119 5.64 6.16 11.40
N GLU A 120 5.97 6.94 10.38
CA GLU A 120 4.99 7.71 9.59
C GLU A 120 4.09 6.77 8.78
N LEU A 121 4.65 5.74 8.14
CA LEU A 121 3.88 4.73 7.44
C LEU A 121 2.87 4.04 8.36
N ILE A 122 3.29 3.61 9.55
CA ILE A 122 2.41 2.93 10.51
C ILE A 122 1.30 3.87 10.98
N GLN A 123 1.63 5.14 11.24
CA GLN A 123 0.63 6.13 11.64
C GLN A 123 -0.43 6.34 10.55
N VAL A 124 -0.01 6.44 9.28
CA VAL A 124 -0.95 6.60 8.16
C VAL A 124 -1.83 5.38 7.99
N LEU A 125 -1.25 4.17 8.03
CA LEU A 125 -2.03 2.93 7.95
C LEU A 125 -3.05 2.83 9.09
N SER A 126 -2.66 3.21 10.31
CA SER A 126 -3.56 3.23 11.47
C SER A 126 -4.75 4.17 11.25
N ASN A 127 -4.50 5.39 10.76
CA ASN A 127 -5.54 6.36 10.46
C ASN A 127 -6.48 5.84 9.36
N GLN A 128 -5.92 5.28 8.28
CA GLN A 128 -6.68 4.71 7.17
C GLN A 128 -7.62 3.57 7.62
N VAL A 129 -7.14 2.69 8.52
CA VAL A 129 -7.96 1.64 9.12
C VAL A 129 -9.10 2.24 9.94
N GLY A 130 -8.82 3.23 10.78
CA GLY A 130 -9.85 3.92 11.57
C GLY A 130 -10.94 4.55 10.71
N ASP A 131 -10.55 5.25 9.65
CA ASP A 131 -11.49 5.86 8.70
C ASP A 131 -12.33 4.80 7.97
N LEU A 132 -11.73 3.68 7.60
CA LEU A 132 -12.41 2.59 6.90
C LEU A 132 -13.43 1.89 7.80
N VAL A 133 -13.11 1.68 9.09
CA VAL A 133 -14.07 1.16 10.07
C VAL A 133 -15.28 2.08 10.20
N ALA A 134 -15.05 3.38 10.38
CA ALA A 134 -16.14 4.37 10.49
C ALA A 134 -16.98 4.47 9.20
N GLN A 135 -16.37 4.29 8.03
CA GLN A 135 -17.11 4.20 6.77
C GLN A 135 -17.91 2.91 6.67
N MET A 136 -17.35 1.77 7.10
CA MET A 136 -18.00 0.47 7.04
C MET A 136 -19.25 0.44 7.94
N GLU A 137 -19.15 0.94 9.16
CA GLU A 137 -20.30 1.01 10.09
C GLU A 137 -21.46 1.83 9.50
N ARG A 138 -21.16 2.99 8.91
CA ARG A 138 -22.16 3.82 8.21
C ARG A 138 -22.79 3.07 7.04
N ARG A 139 -21.97 2.43 6.20
CA ARG A 139 -22.46 1.65 5.04
C ARG A 139 -23.34 0.47 5.47
N CYS A 140 -22.98 -0.24 6.53
CA CYS A 140 -23.79 -1.31 7.10
C CYS A 140 -25.13 -0.79 7.63
N SER A 141 -25.14 0.35 8.32
CA SER A 141 -26.38 0.98 8.78
C SER A 141 -27.30 1.36 7.62
N THR A 142 -26.75 1.99 6.57
CA THR A 142 -27.52 2.33 5.36
C THR A 142 -28.07 1.08 4.67
N ALA A 143 -27.25 0.03 4.50
CA ALA A 143 -27.67 -1.21 3.86
C ALA A 143 -28.79 -1.93 4.64
N LYS A 144 -28.70 -1.96 5.98
CA LYS A 144 -29.76 -2.50 6.84
C LYS A 144 -31.07 -1.73 6.68
N GLY A 145 -31.01 -0.40 6.73
CA GLY A 145 -32.21 0.43 6.55
C GLY A 145 -32.86 0.25 5.17
N LEU A 146 -32.04 0.09 4.11
CA LEU A 146 -32.56 -0.22 2.77
C LEU A 146 -33.22 -1.60 2.71
N LEU A 147 -32.63 -2.62 3.36
CA LEU A 147 -33.21 -3.96 3.42
C LEU A 147 -34.57 -3.95 4.11
N GLU A 148 -34.67 -3.30 5.28
CA GLU A 148 -35.93 -3.18 6.03
C GLU A 148 -37.02 -2.45 5.21
N GLN A 149 -36.65 -1.43 4.45
CA GLN A 149 -37.58 -0.72 3.56
C GLN A 149 -38.09 -1.61 2.42
N LEU A 150 -37.22 -2.42 1.81
CA LEU A 150 -37.60 -3.34 0.74
C LEU A 150 -38.51 -4.46 1.25
N GLU A 151 -38.19 -5.05 2.41
CA GLU A 151 -39.03 -6.07 3.06
C GLU A 151 -40.39 -5.50 3.44
N GLY A 152 -40.43 -4.26 3.95
CA GLY A 152 -41.69 -3.56 4.26
C GLY A 152 -42.54 -3.29 3.02
N LEU A 153 -41.92 -2.93 1.89
CA LEU A 153 -42.61 -2.74 0.61
C LEU A 153 -43.17 -4.05 0.06
N GLU A 154 -42.40 -5.14 0.12
CA GLU A 154 -42.86 -6.48 -0.28
C GLU A 154 -44.07 -6.95 0.53
N ALA A 155 -44.04 -6.73 1.85
CA ALA A 155 -45.16 -7.02 2.73
C ALA A 155 -46.42 -6.21 2.35
N GLN A 156 -46.27 -4.91 2.07
CA GLN A 156 -47.39 -4.06 1.63
C GLN A 156 -47.97 -4.50 0.28
N ILE A 157 -47.12 -4.86 -0.68
CA ILE A 157 -47.56 -5.36 -1.99
C ILE A 157 -48.33 -6.68 -1.83
N THR A 158 -47.84 -7.57 -0.97
CA THR A 158 -48.48 -8.87 -0.70
C THR A 158 -49.84 -8.68 -0.03
N ALA A 159 -49.91 -7.84 1.01
CA ALA A 159 -51.16 -7.51 1.68
C ALA A 159 -52.19 -6.84 0.73
N ALA A 160 -51.73 -5.95 -0.15
CA ALA A 160 -52.60 -5.31 -1.15
C ALA A 160 -53.14 -6.30 -2.20
N ARG A 161 -52.41 -7.37 -2.52
CA ARG A 161 -52.88 -8.45 -3.41
C ARG A 161 -53.92 -9.32 -2.73
N GLU A 162 -53.70 -9.70 -1.48
CA GLU A 162 -54.66 -10.50 -0.70
C GLU A 162 -55.97 -9.74 -0.46
N ALA A 163 -55.89 -8.42 -0.21
CA ALA A 163 -57.06 -7.56 -0.01
C ALA A 163 -57.92 -7.36 -1.27
N ARG A 164 -57.40 -7.62 -2.48
CA ARG A 164 -58.17 -7.47 -3.73
C ARG A 164 -59.12 -8.62 -4.03
N GLY A 165 -58.95 -9.80 -3.41
CA GLY A 165 -59.83 -10.98 -3.58
C GLY A 165 -59.93 -11.48 -5.04
N PRO A 166 -60.37 -12.73 -5.28
CA PRO A 166 -60.70 -13.16 -6.64
C PRO A 166 -61.92 -12.37 -7.15
N GLU A 167 -61.81 -11.76 -8.34
CA GLU A 167 -62.96 -11.15 -9.01
C GLU A 167 -64.10 -12.18 -9.13
N PRO A 168 -65.36 -11.79 -8.83
CA PRO A 168 -66.49 -12.68 -9.05
C PRO A 168 -66.55 -13.01 -10.54
N VAL A 169 -66.44 -14.30 -10.86
CA VAL A 169 -66.68 -14.81 -12.20
C VAL A 169 -68.18 -14.66 -12.44
N ASP A 170 -68.55 -13.60 -13.15
CA ASP A 170 -69.93 -13.41 -13.62
C ASP A 170 -70.34 -14.64 -14.43
N SER A 171 -71.42 -15.28 -13.96
CA SER A 171 -71.99 -16.53 -14.49
C SER A 171 -72.98 -16.29 -15.62
#